data_AF-A4GJ02-F1
#
_entry.id   AF-A4GJ02-F1
#
_cell.length_a   1.000
_cell.length_b   1.000
_cell.length_c   1.000
_cell.angle_alpha   90.00
_cell.angle_beta   90.00
_cell.angle_gamma   90.00
#
_symmetry.space_group_name_H-M   'P 1'
#
loop_
_entity.id
_entity.type
_entity.pdbx_description
1 polymer ?
#
loop_
_entity_poly.entity_id
_entity_poly.type
_entity_poly.pdbx_seq_one_letter_code
_entity_poly.pdbx_strand_id
1 'polypeptide(L)'
;MDKPKKEPITLNQNPDSKLCLNCGFPNRNTDAQCMYCRTSLIEDSGLFNWARQTYFILRWRWQLRQKRDSLESSPQESKPPIYRSFGFFILGVILSIAGIYVFTSAMSQNSFSSGLTALLLVGYGVVTMKTLFSNK
;
A
#
# COMPACT_ATOMS: atom_id res chain seq x y z
N MET A 1 25.50 24.06 13.48
CA MET A 1 24.08 24.45 13.43
C MET A 1 23.27 23.17 13.27
N ASP A 2 23.04 22.50 14.39
CA ASP A 2 22.33 21.23 14.45
C ASP A 2 20.83 21.45 14.21
N LYS A 3 20.29 20.78 13.20
CA LYS A 3 18.85 20.82 12.89
C LYS A 3 18.07 20.17 14.06
N PRO A 4 17.02 20.80 14.60
CA PRO A 4 16.25 20.20 15.68
C PRO A 4 15.55 18.93 15.20
N LYS A 5 15.86 17.81 15.87
CA LYS A 5 15.26 16.50 15.67
C LYS A 5 13.78 16.59 16.07
N LYS A 6 12.87 16.63 15.08
CA LYS A 6 11.42 16.59 15.33
C LYS A 6 11.07 15.27 16.01
N GLU A 7 10.72 15.34 17.29
CA GLU A 7 10.23 14.19 18.03
C GLU A 7 8.90 13.71 17.42
N PRO A 8 8.67 12.38 17.36
CA PRO A 8 7.43 11.85 16.83
C PRO A 8 6.29 12.23 17.77
N ILE A 9 5.39 13.09 17.30
CA ILE A 9 4.12 13.37 17.96
C ILE A 9 3.42 12.03 18.13
N THR A 10 3.31 11.58 19.37
CA THR A 10 2.64 10.36 19.77
C THR A 10 1.18 10.44 19.31
N LEU A 11 0.81 9.56 18.39
CA LEU A 11 -0.51 9.44 17.77
C LEU A 11 -1.56 8.85 18.75
N ASN A 12 -1.41 9.12 20.05
CA ASN A 12 -2.16 8.48 21.14
C ASN A 12 -2.78 9.50 22.10
N GLN A 13 -3.00 10.74 21.64
CA GLN A 13 -3.94 11.65 22.28
C GLN A 13 -5.27 11.49 21.56
N ASN A 14 -6.22 10.89 22.26
CA ASN A 14 -7.62 10.79 21.88
C ASN A 14 -8.05 12.14 21.27
N PRO A 15 -8.27 12.26 19.95
CA PRO A 15 -8.51 13.55 19.37
C PRO A 15 -9.92 13.96 19.79
N ASP A 16 -10.02 14.95 20.67
CA ASP A 16 -11.28 15.67 20.98
C ASP A 16 -11.85 16.41 19.75
N SER A 17 -11.31 16.14 18.55
CA SER A 17 -11.66 16.73 17.28
C SER A 17 -11.94 15.65 16.24
N LYS A 18 -13.09 15.77 15.57
CA LYS A 18 -13.52 14.93 14.46
C LYS A 18 -13.31 15.66 13.15
N LEU A 19 -12.93 14.93 12.10
CA LEU A 19 -12.62 15.52 10.80
C LEU A 19 -13.83 15.39 9.88
N CYS A 20 -14.26 16.49 9.25
CA CYS A 20 -15.34 16.44 8.28
C CYS A 20 -14.90 15.68 7.02
N LEU A 21 -15.58 14.59 6.67
CA LEU A 21 -15.23 13.78 5.49
C LEU A 21 -15.49 14.47 4.15
N ASN A 22 -16.36 15.49 4.13
CA ASN A 22 -16.66 16.24 2.92
C ASN A 22 -15.60 17.32 2.59
N CYS A 23 -15.14 18.08 3.58
CA CYS A 23 -14.25 19.23 3.38
C CYS A 23 -12.90 19.16 4.12
N GLY A 24 -12.66 18.14 4.94
CA GLY A 24 -11.44 17.97 5.71
C GLY A 24 -11.31 18.89 6.93
N PHE A 25 -12.34 19.67 7.27
CA PHE A 25 -12.30 20.63 8.38
C PHE A 25 -12.34 19.93 9.75
N PRO A 26 -11.43 20.24 10.69
CA PRO A 26 -11.47 19.71 12.05
C PRO A 26 -12.57 20.41 12.86
N ASN A 27 -13.50 19.62 13.39
CA ASN A 27 -14.63 20.07 14.20
C ASN A 27 -14.52 19.48 15.62
N ARG A 28 -15.18 20.07 16.62
CA ARG A 28 -15.20 19.46 17.96
C ARG A 28 -16.00 18.18 17.93
N ASN A 29 -15.66 17.21 18.79
CA ASN A 29 -16.36 15.92 18.81
C ASN A 29 -17.88 16.06 19.09
N THR A 30 -18.27 17.08 19.87
CA THR A 30 -19.66 17.42 20.21
C THR A 30 -20.51 17.94 19.05
N ASP A 31 -19.89 18.42 17.97
CA ASP A 31 -20.60 19.19 16.95
C ASP A 31 -21.28 18.30 15.91
N ALA A 32 -22.60 18.18 15.89
CA ALA A 32 -23.31 17.31 14.93
C ALA A 32 -23.15 17.73 13.45
N GLN A 33 -22.79 18.99 13.18
CA GLN A 33 -22.68 19.56 11.84
C GLN A 33 -21.38 20.32 11.63
N CYS A 34 -20.86 20.30 10.41
CA CYS A 34 -19.58 20.92 10.08
C CYS A 34 -19.73 22.42 10.09
N MET A 35 -18.91 23.09 10.88
CA MET A 35 -18.93 24.55 10.98
C MET A 35 -18.72 25.24 9.62
N TYR A 36 -18.02 24.58 8.70
CA TYR A 36 -17.73 25.13 7.37
C TYR A 36 -18.77 24.74 6.31
N CYS A 37 -18.99 23.45 6.07
CA CYS A 37 -19.83 22.99 4.97
C CYS A 37 -21.27 22.60 5.39
N ARG A 38 -21.61 22.73 6.67
CA ARG A 38 -22.91 22.36 7.28
C ARG A 38 -23.36 20.92 7.04
N THR A 39 -22.49 20.07 6.50
CA THR A 39 -22.76 18.64 6.37
C THR A 39 -22.83 17.99 7.75
N SER A 40 -23.67 16.99 7.92
CA SER A 40 -23.73 16.22 9.17
C SER A 40 -22.40 15.49 9.39
N LEU A 41 -21.73 15.72 10.53
CA LEU A 41 -20.66 14.85 11.01
C LEU A 41 -21.24 13.75 11.88
N ILE A 42 -22.32 13.14 11.41
CA ILE A 42 -22.76 11.88 11.98
C ILE A 42 -21.54 10.95 11.90
N GLU A 43 -21.19 10.39 13.05
CA GLU A 43 -20.28 9.25 13.15
C GLU A 43 -20.95 8.11 12.38
N ASP A 44 -20.81 8.15 11.06
CA ASP A 44 -21.04 7.02 10.19
C ASP A 44 -19.91 6.05 10.49
N SER A 45 -20.04 5.39 11.64
CA SER A 45 -19.19 4.36 12.25
C SER A 45 -19.21 3.06 11.42
N GLY A 46 -19.38 3.20 10.11
CA GLY A 46 -19.26 2.15 9.13
C GLY A 46 -17.81 1.95 8.71
N LEU A 47 -17.43 0.68 8.58
CA LEU A 47 -16.14 0.24 8.04
C LEU A 47 -15.79 0.92 6.71
N PHE A 48 -16.80 1.24 5.90
CA PHE A 48 -16.63 1.87 4.59
C PHE A 48 -16.11 3.32 4.69
N ASN A 49 -16.63 4.11 5.63
CA ASN A 49 -16.14 5.48 5.84
C ASN A 49 -14.76 5.49 6.49
N TRP A 50 -14.49 4.57 7.41
CA TRP A 50 -13.15 4.36 7.96
C TRP A 50 -12.13 3.98 6.87
N ALA A 51 -12.48 3.08 5.96
CA ALA A 51 -11.62 2.69 4.85
C ALA A 51 -11.35 3.85 3.90
N ARG A 52 -12.39 4.63 3.55
CA ARG A 52 -12.28 5.81 2.68
C ARG A 52 -11.38 6.89 3.31
N GLN A 53 -11.56 7.16 4.60
CA GLN A 53 -10.74 8.10 5.35
C GLN A 53 -9.27 7.64 5.41
N THR A 54 -9.06 6.36 5.72
CA THR A 54 -7.72 5.76 5.75
C THR A 54 -7.04 5.84 4.39
N TYR A 55 -7.77 5.56 3.30
CA TYR A 55 -7.27 5.70 1.94
C TYR A 55 -6.83 7.13 1.62
N PHE A 56 -7.64 8.15 1.94
CA PHE A 56 -7.26 9.54 1.69
C PHE A 56 -6.05 9.98 2.53
N ILE A 57 -5.97 9.56 3.80
CA ILE A 57 -4.83 9.84 4.66
C ILE A 57 -3.54 9.20 4.09
N LEU A 58 -3.61 7.92 3.70
CA LEU A 58 -2.47 7.22 3.11
C LEU A 58 -2.04 7.85 1.78
N ARG A 59 -3.00 8.20 0.91
CA ARG A 59 -2.75 8.89 -0.35
C ARG A 59 -2.07 10.24 -0.13
N TRP A 60 -2.56 11.04 0.81
CA TRP A 60 -1.96 12.33 1.14
C TRP A 60 -0.54 12.19 1.70
N ARG A 61 -0.33 11.24 2.63
CA ARG A 61 1.01 10.92 3.15
C ARG A 61 1.97 10.46 2.04
N TRP A 62 1.46 9.71 1.06
CA TRP A 62 2.24 9.29 -0.10
C TRP A 62 2.64 10.47 -0.99
N GLN A 63 1.71 11.38 -1.29
CA GLN A 63 1.99 12.61 -2.05
C GLN A 63 3.01 13.53 -1.35
N LEU A 64 2.95 13.63 -0.03
CA LEU A 64 3.93 14.40 0.74
C LEU A 64 5.32 13.76 0.74
N ARG A 65 5.41 12.43 0.82
CA ARG A 65 6.69 11.72 0.69
C ARG A 65 7.27 11.93 -0.70
N GLN A 66 6.47 11.80 -1.75
CA GLN A 66 6.91 12.02 -3.13
C GLN A 66 7.45 13.44 -3.36
N LYS A 67 6.77 14.48 -2.83
CA LYS A 67 7.28 15.87 -2.92
C LYS A 67 8.57 16.09 -2.14
N ARG A 68 8.73 15.44 -0.98
CA ARG A 68 9.95 15.52 -0.19
C ARG A 68 11.11 14.82 -0.90
N ASP A 69 10.87 13.62 -1.39
CA ASP A 69 11.85 12.83 -2.13
C ASP A 69 12.28 13.56 -3.40
N SER A 70 11.37 14.24 -4.11
CA SER A 70 11.72 15.08 -5.28
C SER A 70 12.53 16.34 -4.96
N LEU A 71 12.50 16.81 -3.71
CA LEU A 71 13.27 17.96 -3.25
C LEU A 71 14.62 17.54 -2.65
N GLU A 72 14.71 16.35 -2.07
CA GLU A 72 15.95 15.79 -1.49
C GLU A 72 16.76 14.96 -2.51
N SER A 73 16.18 14.53 -3.62
CA SER A 73 16.89 13.81 -4.68
C SER A 73 17.69 14.75 -5.59
N SER A 74 18.94 15.02 -5.18
CA SER A 74 20.04 15.25 -6.13
C SER A 74 20.14 14.04 -7.10
N PRO A 75 20.62 14.18 -8.35
CA PRO A 75 20.45 13.21 -9.45
C PRO A 75 21.15 11.84 -9.30
N GLN A 76 21.63 11.48 -8.11
CA GLN A 76 22.51 10.34 -7.93
C GLN A 76 21.93 9.45 -6.83
N GLU A 77 21.61 8.20 -7.20
CA GLU A 77 21.15 7.11 -6.31
C GLU A 77 19.62 7.00 -6.06
N SER A 78 18.85 6.86 -7.14
CA SER A 78 17.46 6.42 -7.07
C SER A 78 17.37 4.91 -6.77
N LYS A 79 17.46 4.54 -5.49
CA LYS A 79 17.03 3.20 -5.03
C LYS A 79 15.61 2.94 -5.55
N PRO A 80 15.34 1.80 -6.21
CA PRO A 80 14.01 1.52 -6.73
C PRO A 80 13.03 1.53 -5.56
N PRO A 81 11.89 2.22 -5.70
CA PRO A 81 11.01 2.44 -4.58
C PRO A 81 10.46 1.10 -4.09
N ILE A 82 10.44 0.92 -2.76
CA ILE A 82 10.14 -0.34 -2.07
C ILE A 82 8.82 -0.97 -2.55
N TYR A 83 7.84 -0.15 -2.97
CA TYR A 83 6.57 -0.62 -3.54
C TYR A 83 6.75 -1.46 -4.82
N ARG A 84 7.75 -1.15 -5.64
CA ARG A 84 8.02 -1.86 -6.88
C ARG A 84 8.56 -3.26 -6.59
N SER A 85 9.43 -3.38 -5.60
CA SER A 85 9.93 -4.67 -5.11
C SER A 85 8.81 -5.51 -4.50
N PHE A 86 7.91 -4.91 -3.71
CA PHE A 86 6.74 -5.60 -3.16
C PHE A 86 5.79 -6.11 -4.26
N GLY A 87 5.53 -5.30 -5.30
CA GLY A 87 4.71 -5.71 -6.44
C GLY A 87 5.27 -6.93 -7.17
N PHE A 88 6.58 -6.95 -7.46
CA PHE A 88 7.23 -8.10 -8.08
C PHE A 88 7.25 -9.33 -7.17
N PHE A 89 7.33 -9.15 -5.84
CA PHE A 89 7.25 -10.27 -4.90
C PHE A 89 5.87 -10.94 -4.95
N ILE A 90 4.79 -10.16 -4.89
CA ILE A 90 3.42 -10.68 -5.01
C ILE A 90 3.20 -11.36 -6.36
N LEU A 91 3.71 -10.77 -7.45
CA LEU A 91 3.65 -11.37 -8.78
C LEU A 91 4.33 -12.76 -8.79
N GLY A 92 5.56 -12.85 -8.26
CA GLY A 92 6.30 -14.11 -8.14
C GLY A 92 5.54 -15.18 -7.34
N VAL A 93 4.93 -14.82 -6.19
CA VAL A 93 4.10 -15.73 -5.39
C VAL A 93 2.93 -16.29 -6.22
N ILE A 94 2.19 -15.41 -6.91
CA ILE A 94 1.02 -15.79 -7.70
C ILE A 94 1.42 -16.74 -8.83
N LEU A 95 2.50 -16.43 -9.55
CA LEU A 95 3.02 -17.27 -10.62
C LEU A 95 3.44 -18.65 -10.13
N SER A 96 4.12 -18.73 -8.97
CA SER A 96 4.50 -20.02 -8.39
C SER A 96 3.30 -20.84 -7.94
N ILE A 97 2.32 -20.24 -7.26
CA ILE A 97 1.09 -20.94 -6.83
C ILE A 97 0.30 -21.43 -8.05
N ALA A 98 0.10 -20.57 -9.05
CA ALA A 98 -0.59 -20.94 -10.29
C ALA A 98 0.14 -22.07 -11.04
N GLY A 99 1.47 -22.01 -11.12
CA GLY A 99 2.29 -23.06 -11.71
C GLY A 99 2.15 -24.40 -10.98
N ILE A 100 2.20 -24.41 -9.64
CA ILE A 100 2.01 -25.65 -8.84
C ILE A 100 0.61 -26.22 -9.03
N TYR A 101 -0.41 -25.37 -9.07
CA TYR A 101 -1.80 -25.79 -9.31
C TYR A 101 -1.95 -26.44 -10.69
N VAL A 102 -1.45 -25.77 -11.74
CA VAL A 102 -1.50 -26.31 -13.11
C VAL A 102 -0.69 -27.60 -13.20
N PHE A 103 0.48 -27.69 -12.54
CA PHE A 103 1.30 -28.91 -12.52
C PHE A 103 0.54 -30.10 -11.91
N THR A 104 -0.12 -29.88 -10.78
CA THR A 104 -0.91 -30.90 -10.09
C THR A 104 -2.07 -31.38 -10.97
N SER A 105 -2.76 -30.44 -11.64
CA SER A 105 -3.82 -30.77 -12.58
C SER A 105 -3.31 -31.52 -13.81
N ALA A 106 -2.14 -31.14 -14.34
CA ALA A 106 -1.53 -31.77 -15.50
C ALA A 106 -1.12 -33.22 -15.20
N MET A 107 -0.61 -33.49 -13.98
CA MET A 107 -0.34 -34.85 -13.52
C MET A 107 -1.61 -35.68 -13.40
N SER A 108 -2.72 -35.09 -12.92
CA SER A 108 -4.00 -35.82 -12.84
C SER A 108 -4.57 -36.18 -14.22
N GLN A 109 -4.29 -35.35 -15.24
CA GLN A 109 -4.80 -35.51 -16.61
C GLN A 109 -3.78 -36.16 -17.56
N ASN A 110 -2.59 -36.54 -17.09
CA ASN A 110 -1.46 -37.01 -17.92
C ASN A 110 -1.16 -36.10 -19.13
N SER A 111 -1.36 -34.79 -18.99
CA SER A 111 -1.19 -33.81 -20.09
C SER A 111 0.24 -33.25 -20.10
N PHE A 112 1.04 -33.66 -21.09
CA PHE A 112 2.43 -33.20 -21.24
C PHE A 112 2.54 -31.69 -21.50
N SER A 113 1.67 -31.15 -22.35
CA SER A 113 1.68 -29.72 -22.70
C SER A 113 1.40 -28.85 -21.47
N SER A 114 0.39 -29.19 -20.68
CA SER A 114 0.03 -28.47 -19.46
C SER A 114 1.14 -28.56 -18.40
N GLY A 115 1.83 -29.70 -18.32
CA GLY A 115 3.00 -29.88 -17.45
C GLY A 115 4.18 -28.99 -17.84
N LEU A 116 4.46 -28.84 -19.14
CA LEU A 116 5.48 -27.94 -19.65
C LEU A 116 5.16 -26.46 -19.32
N THR A 117 3.92 -26.04 -19.54
CA THR A 117 3.45 -24.70 -19.19
C THR A 117 3.56 -24.43 -17.69
N ALA A 118 3.24 -25.42 -16.85
CA ALA A 118 3.38 -25.34 -15.41
C ALA A 118 4.84 -25.16 -14.97
N LEU A 119 5.77 -25.92 -15.56
CA LEU A 119 7.21 -25.77 -15.28
C LEU A 119 7.73 -24.38 -15.66
N LEU A 120 7.29 -23.83 -16.79
CA LEU A 120 7.65 -22.46 -17.20
C LEU A 120 7.09 -21.41 -16.23
N LEU A 121 5.84 -21.56 -15.77
CA LEU A 121 5.21 -20.67 -14.78
C LEU A 121 5.94 -20.70 -13.44
N VAL A 122 6.23 -21.90 -12.92
CA VAL A 122 7.00 -22.06 -11.67
C VAL A 122 8.41 -21.52 -11.82
N GLY A 123 9.10 -21.85 -12.92
CA GLY A 123 10.44 -21.37 -13.21
C GLY A 123 10.51 -19.85 -13.27
N TYR A 124 9.57 -19.22 -13.96
CA TYR A 124 9.49 -17.76 -14.03
C TYR A 124 9.17 -17.13 -12.66
N GLY A 125 8.27 -17.74 -11.88
CA GLY A 125 7.99 -17.31 -10.50
C GLY A 125 9.22 -17.38 -9.58
N VAL A 126 10.00 -18.46 -9.65
CA VAL A 126 11.23 -18.62 -8.85
C VAL A 126 12.32 -17.66 -9.30
N VAL A 127 12.51 -17.48 -10.61
CA VAL A 127 13.50 -16.54 -11.16
C VAL A 127 13.16 -15.11 -10.75
N THR A 128 11.90 -14.69 -10.91
CA THR A 128 11.46 -13.35 -10.51
C THR A 128 11.67 -13.09 -9.01
N MET A 129 11.38 -14.07 -8.14
CA MET A 129 11.72 -13.97 -6.72
C MET A 129 13.23 -13.89 -6.48
N LYS A 130 14.02 -14.77 -7.10
CA LYS A 130 15.48 -14.81 -6.92
C LYS A 130 16.14 -13.49 -7.36
N THR A 131 15.69 -12.91 -8.46
CA THR A 131 16.16 -11.60 -8.95
C THR A 131 15.86 -10.48 -7.94
N LEU A 132 14.73 -10.54 -7.22
CA LEU A 132 14.42 -9.56 -6.17
C LEU A 132 15.33 -9.68 -4.94
N PHE A 133 15.66 -10.91 -4.54
CA PHE A 133 16.53 -11.14 -3.38
C PHE A 133 18.01 -10.91 -3.71
N SER A 134 18.44 -11.10 -4.95
CA SER A 134 19.83 -10.91 -5.37
C SER A 134 20.18 -9.46 -5.70
N ASN A 135 19.19 -8.59 -5.94
CA ASN A 135 19.38 -7.15 -6.21
C ASN A 135 19.22 -6.27 -4.94
N LYS A 136 19.17 -6.89 -3.76
CA LYS A 136 19.05 -6.22 -2.47
C LYS A 136 20.36 -6.37 -1.70
#